data_AF-A0A817SP44-F1
#
_entry.id   AF-A0A817SP44-F1
#
_cell.length_a   1.000
_cell.length_b   1.000
_cell.length_c   1.000
_cell.angle_alpha   90.00
_cell.angle_beta   90.00
_cell.angle_gamma   90.00
#
_symmetry.space_group_name_H-M   'P 1'
#
loop_
_entity.id
_entity.type
_entity.pdbx_description
1 polymer ?
#
loop_
_entity_poly.entity_id
_entity_poly.type
_entity_poly.pdbx_seq_one_letter_code
_entity_poly.pdbx_strand_id
1 'polypeptide(L)'
;MADEHDTPEVASIKSRIESWLDTNKNKLEIDLTNESIPFEQHSGSLFTGNKNQVAITLGFNEGLTKDSSLEQFRSNFNFIALDRLPVPGLDGVPSQWQIYPQTPISSFSEGVTLEQYNSNTQILQLNVQTRFFAIYGNIPQNPPIACAPAPKGTYLQVRRDIQGIIKLKAKLVFNS
;
A
#
# COMPACT_ATOMS: atom_id res chain seq x y z
N MET A 1 1.79 19.81 19.50
CA MET A 1 2.07 21.15 18.97
C MET A 1 1.50 21.18 17.57
N ALA A 2 0.48 22.00 17.32
CA ALA A 2 0.00 22.21 15.96
C ALA A 2 1.10 22.98 15.21
N ASP A 3 1.54 22.48 14.06
CA ASP A 3 2.46 23.23 13.20
C ASP A 3 1.78 24.55 12.82
N GLU A 4 2.42 25.70 13.07
CA GLU A 4 1.93 27.06 12.74
C GLU A 4 1.69 27.29 11.22
N HIS A 5 1.67 26.23 10.43
CA HIS A 5 1.61 26.24 8.97
C HIS A 5 0.41 25.47 8.39
N ASP A 6 -0.42 24.83 9.21
CA ASP A 6 -1.61 24.14 8.72
C ASP A 6 -2.72 25.14 8.31
N THR A 7 -3.34 24.90 7.15
CA THR A 7 -4.60 25.57 6.81
C THR A 7 -5.75 24.96 7.64
N PRO A 8 -6.89 25.67 7.82
CA PRO A 8 -8.05 25.11 8.50
C PRO A 8 -8.53 23.77 7.90
N GLU A 9 -8.43 23.63 6.57
CA GLU A 9 -8.73 22.38 5.87
C GLU A 9 -7.77 21.25 6.28
N VAL A 10 -6.45 21.49 6.24
CA VAL A 10 -5.45 20.51 6.67
C VAL A 10 -5.65 20.11 8.12
N ALA A 11 -5.88 21.07 9.02
CA ALA A 11 -6.15 20.79 10.42
C ALA A 11 -7.41 19.91 10.59
N SER A 12 -8.47 20.17 9.82
CA SER A 12 -9.69 19.35 9.81
C SER A 12 -9.41 17.92 9.34
N ILE A 13 -8.61 17.73 8.28
CA ILE A 13 -8.27 16.40 7.78
C ILE A 13 -7.37 15.65 8.77
N LYS A 14 -6.36 16.32 9.35
CA LYS A 14 -5.51 15.73 10.40
C LYS A 14 -6.35 15.24 11.59
N SER A 15 -7.27 16.08 12.08
CA SER A 15 -8.17 15.70 13.20
C SER A 15 -9.06 14.50 12.87
N ARG A 16 -9.54 14.38 11.62
CA ARG A 16 -10.27 13.18 11.17
C ARG A 16 -9.38 11.94 11.17
N ILE A 17 -8.17 12.03 10.65
CA ILE A 17 -7.20 10.92 10.63
C ILE A 17 -6.88 10.49 12.06
N GLU A 18 -6.63 11.43 12.98
CA GLU A 18 -6.40 11.13 14.39
C GLU A 18 -7.62 10.43 15.03
N SER A 19 -8.82 10.93 14.81
CA SER A 19 -10.05 10.32 15.33
C SER A 19 -10.27 8.91 14.78
N TRP A 20 -9.97 8.69 13.50
CA TRP A 20 -10.02 7.37 12.87
C TRP A 20 -8.97 6.43 13.49
N LEU A 21 -7.74 6.90 13.69
CA LEU A 21 -6.66 6.12 14.32
C LEU A 21 -7.03 5.71 15.75
N ASP A 22 -7.60 6.63 16.53
CA ASP A 22 -8.04 6.35 17.90
C ASP A 22 -9.17 5.31 17.93
N THR A 23 -10.16 5.45 17.04
CA THR A 23 -11.28 4.50 16.90
C THR A 23 -10.78 3.10 16.54
N ASN A 24 -9.79 3.02 15.65
CA ASN A 24 -9.19 1.76 15.21
C ASN A 24 -8.02 1.29 16.10
N LYS A 25 -7.74 1.97 17.21
CA LYS A 25 -6.66 1.65 18.16
C LYS A 25 -5.29 1.52 17.48
N ASN A 26 -5.01 2.41 16.53
CA ASN A 26 -3.81 2.39 15.68
C ASN A 26 -3.62 1.06 14.92
N LYS A 27 -4.72 0.44 14.46
CA LYS A 27 -4.68 -0.72 13.58
C LYS A 27 -5.26 -0.37 12.21
N LEU A 28 -4.61 -0.83 11.16
CA LEU A 28 -5.06 -0.72 9.79
C LEU A 28 -5.20 -2.13 9.21
N GLU A 29 -6.45 -2.58 9.08
CA GLU A 29 -6.79 -3.86 8.47
C GLU A 29 -7.31 -3.62 7.05
N ILE A 30 -6.66 -4.25 6.07
CA ILE A 30 -7.00 -4.11 4.65
C ILE A 30 -7.27 -5.49 4.08
N ASP A 31 -8.51 -5.71 3.66
CA ASP A 31 -8.91 -6.94 2.98
C ASP A 31 -9.09 -6.69 1.48
N LEU A 32 -8.10 -7.10 0.69
CA LEU A 32 -8.09 -7.07 -0.77
C LEU A 32 -8.35 -8.47 -1.35
N THR A 33 -9.12 -9.31 -0.66
CA THR A 33 -9.43 -10.68 -1.10
C THR A 33 -10.80 -10.83 -1.78
N ASN A 34 -11.64 -9.79 -1.71
CA ASN A 34 -12.94 -9.76 -2.37
C ASN A 34 -12.83 -9.72 -3.90
N GLU A 35 -11.76 -9.13 -4.42
CA GLU A 35 -11.48 -9.08 -5.86
C GLU A 35 -9.98 -9.30 -6.10
N SER A 36 -9.63 -10.06 -7.14
CA SER A 36 -8.24 -10.23 -7.51
C SER A 36 -7.69 -8.97 -8.17
N ILE A 37 -6.57 -8.46 -7.67
CA ILE A 37 -5.84 -7.36 -8.31
C ILE A 37 -4.93 -7.97 -9.37
N PRO A 38 -4.94 -7.51 -10.63
CA PRO A 38 -3.98 -7.95 -11.64
C PRO A 38 -2.59 -7.40 -11.30
N PHE A 39 -1.60 -8.29 -11.32
CA PHE A 39 -0.19 -8.01 -11.08
C PHE A 39 0.56 -8.29 -12.37
N GLU A 40 0.89 -7.23 -13.10
CA GLU A 40 1.55 -7.32 -14.40
C GLU A 40 3.03 -7.63 -14.22
N GLN A 41 3.54 -8.59 -14.98
CA GLN A 41 4.95 -8.93 -14.98
C GLN A 41 5.76 -7.88 -15.78
N HIS A 42 6.71 -7.22 -15.13
CA HIS A 42 7.60 -6.25 -15.81
C HIS A 42 8.93 -6.86 -16.21
N SER A 43 9.42 -7.80 -15.41
CA SER A 43 10.57 -8.63 -15.69
C SER A 43 10.28 -10.03 -15.15
N GLY A 44 11.08 -11.04 -15.49
CA GLY A 44 10.85 -12.43 -15.07
C GLY A 44 10.53 -12.60 -13.57
N SER A 45 11.02 -11.69 -12.73
CA SER A 45 10.90 -11.76 -11.28
C SER A 45 10.18 -10.57 -10.61
N LEU A 46 9.60 -9.64 -11.36
CA LEU A 46 8.94 -8.44 -10.81
C LEU A 46 7.49 -8.32 -11.28
N PHE A 47 6.58 -8.22 -10.33
CA PHE A 47 5.14 -8.10 -10.57
C PHE A 47 4.58 -6.86 -9.88
N THR A 48 3.85 -6.01 -10.61
CA THR A 48 3.24 -4.80 -10.03
C THR A 48 1.74 -4.83 -10.21
N GLY A 49 1.02 -4.72 -9.10
CA GLY A 49 -0.42 -4.53 -9.06
C GLY A 49 -0.76 -3.06 -8.87
N ASN A 50 -1.47 -2.46 -9.83
CA ASN A 50 -1.93 -1.08 -9.73
C ASN A 50 -3.42 -1.02 -10.07
N LYS A 51 -4.25 -0.72 -9.07
CA LYS A 51 -5.70 -0.62 -9.23
C LYS A 51 -6.28 0.36 -8.20
N ASN A 52 -6.96 1.40 -8.67
CA ASN A 52 -7.58 2.41 -7.82
C ASN A 52 -6.57 3.02 -6.82
N GLN A 53 -6.84 2.86 -5.51
CA GLN A 53 -5.98 3.33 -4.41
C GLN A 53 -4.92 2.30 -3.98
N VAL A 54 -4.73 1.22 -4.75
CA VAL A 54 -3.74 0.18 -4.47
C VAL A 54 -2.61 0.23 -5.49
N ALA A 55 -1.38 0.31 -5.00
CA ALA A 55 -0.16 0.08 -5.76
C ALA A 55 0.79 -0.74 -4.91
N ILE A 56 1.06 -1.96 -5.36
CA ILE A 56 1.87 -2.95 -4.65
C ILE A 56 2.80 -3.62 -5.67
N THR A 57 4.04 -3.84 -5.28
CA THR A 57 5.01 -4.60 -6.09
C THR A 57 5.48 -5.82 -5.32
N LEU A 58 5.57 -6.95 -6.01
CA LEU A 58 6.15 -8.20 -5.53
C LEU A 58 7.43 -8.47 -6.32
N GLY A 59 8.53 -8.65 -5.60
CA GLY A 59 9.82 -9.00 -6.16
C GLY A 59 10.22 -10.42 -5.77
N PHE A 60 10.79 -11.13 -6.74
CA PHE A 60 11.34 -12.48 -6.59
C PHE A 60 12.82 -12.48 -7.01
N ASN A 61 13.59 -13.45 -6.52
CA ASN A 61 15.02 -13.58 -6.84
C ASN A 61 15.25 -14.18 -8.23
N GLU A 62 14.40 -15.12 -8.64
CA GLU A 62 14.47 -15.80 -9.92
C GLU A 62 13.20 -15.59 -10.75
N GLY A 63 13.30 -15.89 -12.04
CA GLY A 63 12.16 -15.86 -12.95
C GLY A 63 11.14 -16.94 -12.58
N LEU A 64 9.89 -16.53 -12.33
CA LEU A 64 8.79 -17.45 -12.08
C LEU A 64 7.92 -17.59 -13.31
N THR A 65 7.29 -18.75 -13.46
CA THR A 65 6.33 -19.03 -14.54
C THR A 65 4.96 -19.32 -13.97
N LYS A 66 3.94 -19.34 -14.83
CA LYS A 66 2.56 -19.72 -14.46
C LYS A 66 2.43 -21.14 -13.89
N ASP A 67 3.43 -21.99 -14.14
CA ASP A 67 3.46 -23.39 -13.72
C ASP A 67 4.28 -23.58 -12.43
N SER A 68 4.84 -22.49 -11.87
CA SER A 68 5.61 -22.55 -10.63
C SER A 68 4.76 -23.01 -9.45
N SER A 69 5.34 -23.80 -8.54
CA SER A 69 4.68 -24.24 -7.31
C SER A 69 4.71 -23.14 -6.25
N LEU A 70 3.83 -23.25 -5.24
CA LEU A 70 3.82 -22.35 -4.10
C LEU A 70 5.17 -22.35 -3.35
N GLU A 71 5.84 -23.49 -3.26
CA GLU A 71 7.16 -23.63 -2.66
C GLU A 71 8.20 -22.83 -3.43
N GLN A 72 8.13 -22.82 -4.77
CA GLN A 72 9.01 -21.99 -5.60
C GLN A 72 8.73 -20.50 -5.40
N PHE A 73 7.46 -20.09 -5.27
CA PHE A 73 7.11 -18.71 -4.90
C PHE A 73 7.70 -18.34 -3.55
N ARG A 74 7.56 -19.20 -2.54
CA ARG A 74 8.07 -18.98 -1.18
C ARG A 74 9.59 -18.91 -1.13
N SER A 75 10.29 -19.82 -1.81
CA SER A 75 11.76 -19.86 -1.82
C SER A 75 12.36 -18.67 -2.57
N ASN A 76 11.66 -18.18 -3.60
CA ASN A 76 12.14 -17.07 -4.42
C ASN A 76 11.63 -15.71 -3.97
N PHE A 77 10.72 -15.62 -3.01
CA PHE A 77 10.20 -14.34 -2.56
C PHE A 77 11.32 -13.47 -1.98
N ASN A 78 11.48 -12.28 -2.54
CA ASN A 78 12.52 -11.34 -2.16
C ASN A 78 11.94 -10.16 -1.36
N PHE A 79 10.91 -9.50 -1.89
CA PHE A 79 10.31 -8.35 -1.22
C PHE A 79 8.88 -8.07 -1.66
N ILE A 80 8.19 -7.27 -0.85
CA ILE A 80 7.00 -6.50 -1.20
C ILE A 80 7.28 -5.00 -1.04
N ALA A 81 6.74 -4.18 -1.92
CA ALA A 81 6.66 -2.73 -1.78
C ALA A 81 5.18 -2.30 -1.73
N LEU A 82 4.84 -1.42 -0.79
CA LEU A 82 3.46 -0.97 -0.50
C LEU A 82 3.33 0.53 -0.79
N ASP A 83 3.34 0.90 -2.07
CA ASP A 83 3.38 2.31 -2.49
C ASP A 83 2.08 3.07 -2.20
N ARG A 84 0.94 2.43 -2.48
CA ARG A 84 -0.39 2.98 -2.17
C ARG A 84 -1.27 1.88 -1.60
N LEU A 85 -1.91 2.20 -0.48
CA LEU A 85 -2.89 1.34 0.17
C LEU A 85 -4.06 2.20 0.65
N PRO A 86 -5.31 1.71 0.53
CA PRO A 86 -6.46 2.43 1.05
C PRO A 86 -6.41 2.53 2.57
N VAL A 87 -7.19 3.46 3.13
CA VAL A 87 -7.44 3.58 4.57
C VAL A 87 -8.94 3.35 4.81
N PRO A 88 -9.40 2.09 4.89
CA PRO A 88 -10.83 1.78 4.98
C PRO A 88 -11.50 2.45 6.19
N GLY A 89 -12.69 3.01 5.99
CA GLY A 89 -13.46 3.71 7.02
C GLY A 89 -12.98 5.13 7.34
N LEU A 90 -11.95 5.64 6.65
CA LEU A 90 -11.59 7.06 6.71
C LEU A 90 -12.46 7.84 5.71
N ASP A 91 -13.62 8.27 6.18
CA ASP A 91 -14.60 9.00 5.37
C ASP A 91 -14.52 10.53 5.56
N GLY A 92 -15.15 11.28 4.65
CA GLY A 92 -15.29 12.74 4.76
C GLY A 92 -14.02 13.53 4.48
N VAL A 93 -12.98 12.90 3.92
CA VAL A 93 -11.85 13.59 3.32
C VAL A 93 -12.26 14.12 1.94
N PRO A 94 -11.98 15.39 1.59
CA PRO A 94 -12.32 15.92 0.28
C PRO A 94 -11.64 15.14 -0.86
N SER A 95 -12.35 14.91 -1.96
CA SER A 95 -11.95 13.96 -3.01
C SER A 95 -10.67 14.33 -3.77
N GLN A 96 -10.24 15.60 -3.71
CA GLN A 96 -8.96 16.03 -4.28
C GLN A 96 -7.74 15.51 -3.51
N TRP A 97 -7.93 15.05 -2.27
CA TRP A 97 -6.86 14.50 -1.44
C TRP A 97 -6.66 13.01 -1.71
N GLN A 98 -5.42 12.63 -1.92
CA GLN A 98 -4.98 11.25 -1.87
C GLN A 98 -4.43 10.98 -0.46
N ILE A 99 -4.96 9.97 0.23
CA ILE A 99 -4.57 9.61 1.58
C ILE A 99 -4.07 8.16 1.59
N TYR A 100 -2.86 7.94 2.08
CA TYR A 100 -2.24 6.62 2.14
C TYR A 100 -1.46 6.43 3.45
N PRO A 101 -1.31 5.20 3.95
CA PRO A 101 -0.37 4.91 5.03
C PRO A 101 1.08 4.93 4.51
N GLN A 102 2.05 5.18 5.38
CA GLN A 102 3.48 5.17 5.04
C GLN A 102 4.24 4.10 5.83
N THR A 103 4.91 3.21 5.10
CA THR A 103 5.82 2.22 5.68
C THR A 103 7.16 2.88 6.03
N PRO A 104 7.85 2.44 7.08
CA PRO A 104 9.16 2.98 7.45
C PRO A 104 10.26 2.63 6.44
N ILE A 105 10.04 1.61 5.61
CA ILE A 105 10.97 1.11 4.60
C ILE A 105 10.18 0.93 3.30
N SER A 106 10.79 1.31 2.17
CA SER A 106 10.15 1.28 0.85
C SER A 106 9.83 -0.14 0.36
N SER A 107 10.57 -1.15 0.82
CA SER A 107 10.31 -2.57 0.53
C SER A 107 10.83 -3.47 1.65
N PHE A 108 10.22 -4.63 1.84
CA PHE A 108 10.57 -5.55 2.92
C PHE A 108 10.10 -6.98 2.61
N SER A 109 10.60 -7.97 3.35
CA SER A 109 10.14 -9.37 3.26
C SER A 109 9.56 -9.90 4.57
N GLU A 110 10.02 -9.37 5.70
CA GLU A 110 9.53 -9.75 7.02
C GLU A 110 8.03 -9.48 7.16
N GLY A 111 7.32 -10.43 7.76
CA GLY A 111 5.87 -10.34 7.96
C GLY A 111 5.03 -10.67 6.73
N VAL A 112 5.64 -11.01 5.59
CA VAL A 112 4.92 -11.50 4.40
C VAL A 112 4.82 -13.03 4.44
N THR A 113 3.60 -13.55 4.28
CA THR A 113 3.33 -14.97 4.14
C THR A 113 2.61 -15.23 2.83
N LEU A 114 3.18 -16.06 1.96
CA LEU A 114 2.51 -16.57 0.77
C LEU A 114 1.71 -17.82 1.15
N GLU A 115 0.39 -17.73 1.15
CA GLU A 115 -0.51 -18.74 1.72
C GLU A 115 -0.91 -19.81 0.71
N GLN A 116 -1.28 -19.40 -0.50
CA GLN A 116 -1.78 -20.29 -1.55
C GLN A 116 -1.40 -19.78 -2.93
N TYR A 117 -1.09 -20.69 -3.86
CA TYR A 117 -1.02 -20.40 -5.29
C TYR A 117 -1.86 -21.40 -6.07
N ASN A 118 -2.60 -20.92 -7.07
CA ASN A 118 -3.33 -21.76 -8.01
C ASN A 118 -2.85 -21.46 -9.43
N SER A 119 -2.17 -22.41 -10.07
CA SER A 119 -1.61 -22.24 -11.43
C SER A 119 -2.67 -22.07 -12.51
N ASN A 120 -3.87 -22.64 -12.34
CA ASN A 120 -4.95 -22.52 -13.31
C ASN A 120 -5.56 -21.11 -13.34
N THR A 121 -5.68 -20.47 -12.18
CA THR A 121 -6.22 -19.10 -12.07
C THR A 121 -5.13 -18.04 -11.97
N GLN A 122 -3.88 -18.46 -11.75
CA GLN A 122 -2.71 -17.64 -11.50
C GLN A 122 -2.87 -16.71 -10.29
N ILE A 123 -3.69 -17.11 -9.31
CA ILE A 123 -3.94 -16.32 -8.10
C ILE A 123 -2.98 -16.76 -7.00
N LEU A 124 -2.15 -15.82 -6.55
CA LEU A 124 -1.33 -15.90 -5.35
C LEU A 124 -2.06 -15.19 -4.20
N GLN A 125 -2.33 -15.92 -3.13
CA GLN A 125 -2.88 -15.38 -1.88
C GLN A 125 -1.74 -15.12 -0.91
N LEU A 126 -1.74 -13.95 -0.29
CA LEU A 126 -0.75 -13.58 0.70
C LEU A 126 -1.31 -12.72 1.83
N ASN A 127 -0.66 -12.83 2.97
CA ASN A 127 -0.88 -12.04 4.17
C ASN A 127 0.37 -11.20 4.43
N VAL A 128 0.19 -9.93 4.80
CA VAL A 128 1.28 -9.02 5.16
C VAL A 128 0.99 -8.42 6.52
N GLN A 129 1.91 -8.64 7.46
CA GLN A 129 1.95 -7.95 8.73
C GLN A 129 3.10 -6.96 8.70
N THR A 130 2.81 -5.68 8.95
CA THR A 130 3.82 -4.63 8.90
C THR A 130 3.49 -3.51 9.87
N ARG A 131 4.35 -2.49 9.92
CA ARG A 131 4.09 -1.23 10.63
C ARG A 131 4.05 -0.07 9.66
N PHE A 132 3.17 0.87 9.93
CA PHE A 132 3.18 2.18 9.32
C PHE A 132 3.54 3.21 10.38
N PHE A 133 4.32 4.22 10.01
CA PHE A 133 4.73 5.29 10.95
C PHE A 133 3.87 6.55 10.80
N ALA A 134 3.06 6.62 9.75
CA ALA A 134 2.18 7.74 9.48
C ALA A 134 1.03 7.36 8.54
N ILE A 135 -0.01 8.18 8.55
CA ILE A 135 -0.91 8.38 7.40
C ILE A 135 -0.55 9.75 6.82
N TYR A 136 -0.29 9.79 5.51
CA TYR A 136 -0.01 11.04 4.80
C TYR A 136 -1.10 11.34 3.79
N GLY A 137 -1.20 12.62 3.45
CA GLY A 137 -2.11 13.10 2.44
C GLY A 137 -1.46 14.12 1.53
N ASN A 138 -1.82 14.11 0.26
CA ASN A 138 -1.44 15.16 -0.68
C ASN A 138 -2.54 15.45 -1.71
N ILE A 139 -2.54 16.67 -2.23
CA ILE A 139 -3.28 17.02 -3.45
C ILE A 139 -2.31 16.85 -4.62
N PRO A 140 -2.53 15.88 -5.54
CA PRO A 140 -1.65 15.66 -6.68
C PRO A 140 -1.46 16.92 -7.51
N GLN A 141 -0.21 17.24 -7.84
CA GLN A 141 0.13 18.36 -8.73
C GLN A 141 0.45 17.82 -10.12
N ASN A 142 0.03 18.55 -11.16
CA ASN A 142 0.38 18.23 -12.55
C ASN A 142 0.85 19.50 -13.29
N PRO A 143 2.15 19.63 -13.62
CA PRO A 143 3.23 18.67 -13.37
C PRO A 143 3.60 18.58 -11.87
N PRO A 144 4.19 17.46 -11.42
CA PRO A 144 4.77 17.40 -10.08
C PRO A 144 5.92 18.40 -9.97
N ILE A 145 5.91 19.23 -8.92
CA ILE A 145 6.99 20.19 -8.67
C ILE A 145 8.14 19.42 -8.00
N ALA A 146 9.07 18.93 -8.80
CA ALA A 146 10.26 18.24 -8.29
C ALA A 146 11.16 19.21 -7.51
N CYS A 147 11.72 18.76 -6.39
CA CYS A 147 12.72 19.49 -5.59
C CYS A 147 12.28 20.83 -4.98
N ALA A 148 10.98 21.11 -4.90
CA ALA A 148 10.42 22.26 -4.18
C ALA A 148 9.54 21.79 -3.02
N PRO A 149 9.38 22.60 -1.95
CA PRO A 149 8.40 22.31 -0.91
C PRO A 149 6.99 22.23 -1.52
N ALA A 150 6.17 21.32 -1.00
CA ALA A 150 4.76 21.27 -1.36
C ALA A 150 4.10 22.63 -1.05
N PRO A 151 3.21 23.14 -1.93
CA PRO A 151 2.44 24.33 -1.62
C PRO A 151 1.72 24.23 -0.27
N LYS A 152 1.58 25.36 0.42
CA LYS A 152 0.88 25.39 1.71
C LYS A 152 -0.54 24.85 1.53
N GLY A 153 -0.94 23.92 2.40
CA GLY A 153 -2.27 23.33 2.37
C GLY A 153 -2.47 22.18 1.38
N THR A 154 -1.43 21.71 0.68
CA THR A 154 -1.54 20.59 -0.28
C THR A 154 -0.86 19.31 0.20
N TYR A 155 -0.36 19.30 1.43
CA TYR A 155 0.29 18.16 2.06
C TYR A 155 -0.05 18.11 3.54
N LEU A 156 -0.16 16.89 4.09
CA LEU A 156 -0.31 16.63 5.51
C LEU A 156 0.33 15.30 5.89
N GLN A 157 0.65 15.15 7.17
CA GLN A 157 1.09 13.90 7.76
C GLN A 157 0.61 13.82 9.21
N VAL A 158 0.06 12.67 9.60
CA VAL A 158 -0.26 12.33 10.99
C VAL A 158 0.60 11.15 11.38
N ARG A 159 1.49 11.35 12.37
CA ARG A 159 2.46 10.33 12.82
C ARG A 159 1.91 9.55 14.01
N ARG A 160 1.90 8.22 13.88
CA ARG A 160 1.54 7.22 14.89
C ARG A 160 2.24 5.90 14.56
N ASP A 161 2.48 5.06 15.56
CA ASP A 161 2.84 3.65 15.33
C ASP A 161 1.57 2.87 15.03
N ILE A 162 1.42 2.42 13.77
CA ILE A 162 0.20 1.80 13.26
C ILE A 162 0.51 0.35 12.88
N GLN A 163 -0.23 -0.59 13.45
CA GLN A 163 -0.12 -2.00 13.08
C GLN A 163 -0.91 -2.25 11.80
N GLY A 164 -0.24 -2.75 10.76
CA GLY A 164 -0.82 -3.09 9.48
C GLY A 164 -1.07 -4.58 9.32
N ILE A 165 -2.27 -4.97 8.90
CA ILE A 165 -2.61 -6.33 8.47
C ILE A 165 -3.27 -6.24 7.10
N ILE A 166 -2.66 -6.85 6.10
CA ILE A 166 -3.14 -6.80 4.71
C ILE A 166 -3.35 -8.23 4.22
N LYS A 167 -4.54 -8.52 3.70
CA LYS A 167 -4.83 -9.76 2.98
C LYS A 167 -5.01 -9.44 1.51
N LEU A 168 -4.38 -10.20 0.63
CA LEU A 168 -4.35 -9.90 -0.79
C LEU A 168 -4.55 -11.15 -1.65
N LYS A 169 -5.39 -11.03 -2.68
CA LYS A 169 -5.41 -11.92 -3.84
C LYS A 169 -4.75 -11.25 -5.05
N ALA A 170 -3.50 -11.61 -5.32
CA ALA A 170 -2.75 -11.15 -6.48
C ALA A 170 -2.98 -12.10 -7.67
N LYS A 171 -3.63 -11.64 -8.74
CA LYS A 171 -3.69 -12.37 -10.01
C LYS A 171 -2.44 -12.04 -10.81
N LEU A 172 -1.49 -12.97 -10.85
CA LEU A 172 -0.23 -12.80 -11.55
C LEU A 172 -0.45 -12.93 -13.06
N VAL A 173 -0.10 -11.90 -13.82
CA VAL A 173 -0.19 -11.88 -15.27
C VAL A 173 1.23 -12.06 -15.83
N PHE A 174 1.52 -13.26 -16.31
CA PHE A 174 2.82 -13.61 -16.87
C PHE A 174 2.92 -13.14 -18.32
N ASN A 175 4.07 -12.60 -18.69
CA ASN A 175 4.37 -12.27 -20.09
C ASN A 175 4.54 -13.57 -20.88
N SER A 176 4.07 -13.55 -22.13
CA SER A 176 4.19 -14.68 -23.06
C SER A 176 5.60 -14.78 -23.64
#